data_AF-A0A937JDL8-F1
#
_entry.id   AF-A0A937JDL8-F1
#
_cell.length_a   1.000
_cell.length_b   1.000
_cell.length_c   1.000
_cell.angle_alpha   90.00
_cell.angle_beta   90.00
_cell.angle_gamma   90.00
#
_symmetry.space_group_name_H-M   'P 1'
#
loop_
_entity.id
_entity.type
_entity.pdbx_description
1 polymer ?
#
loop_
_entity_poly.entity_id
_entity_poly.type
_entity_poly.pdbx_seq_one_letter_code
_entity_poly.pdbx_strand_id
1 'polypeptide(L)' 'MNLELIENLKQIQNGLVKLSMDRKVVLPHHKTFELVEEMRAAVNKSLEIAENG' A
#
# COMPACT_ATOMS: atom_id res chain seq x y z
N MET A 1 -14.52 -8.43 -12.09
CA MET A 1 -14.24 -7.60 -10.90
C MET A 1 -14.81 -6.18 -11.05
N ASN A 2 -15.14 -5.47 -9.95
CA ASN A 2 -15.52 -4.05 -9.98
C ASN A 2 -14.27 -3.18 -10.30
N LEU A 3 -14.28 -2.51 -11.45
CA LEU A 3 -13.16 -1.65 -11.91
C LEU A 3 -12.89 -0.49 -10.94
N GLU A 4 -13.93 0.07 -10.35
CA GLU A 4 -13.82 1.17 -9.37
C GLU A 4 -13.10 0.70 -8.09
N LEU A 5 -13.32 -0.55 -7.67
CA LEU A 5 -12.60 -1.14 -6.53
C LEU A 5 -11.10 -1.26 -6.82
N ILE A 6 -10.73 -1.73 -8.01
CA ILE A 6 -9.32 -1.87 -8.41
C ILE A 6 -8.64 -0.49 -8.49
N GLU A 7 -9.33 0.50 -9.08
CA GLU A 7 -8.84 1.89 -9.16
C GLU A 7 -8.58 2.46 -7.75
N ASN A 8 -9.54 2.29 -6.84
CA ASN A 8 -9.42 2.74 -5.45
C ASN A 8 -8.24 2.06 -4.73
N LEU A 9 -8.07 0.76 -4.90
CA LEU A 9 -6.93 0.02 -4.32
C LEU A 9 -5.58 0.51 -4.86
N LYS A 10 -5.48 0.80 -6.16
CA LYS A 10 -4.28 1.38 -6.78
C LYS A 10 -3.97 2.79 -6.25
N GLN A 11 -5.00 3.61 -6.03
CA GLN A 11 -4.82 4.93 -5.43
C GLN A 11 -4.30 4.83 -3.98
N ILE A 12 -4.85 3.93 -3.18
CA ILE A 12 -4.39 3.68 -1.80
C ILE A 12 -2.95 3.18 -1.79
N GLN A 13 -2.61 2.22 -2.65
CA GLN A 13 -1.24 1.69 -2.79
C GLN A 13 -0.24 2.83 -3.07
N ASN A 14 -0.56 3.71 -4.02
CA ASN A 14 0.28 4.86 -4.37
C ASN A 14 0.43 5.86 -3.20
N GLY A 15 -0.63 6.10 -2.43
CA GLY A 15 -0.57 6.92 -1.22
C GLY A 15 0.41 6.36 -0.19
N LEU A 16 0.35 5.05 0.06
CA LEU A 16 1.24 4.36 0.99
C LEU A 16 2.71 4.37 0.52
N VAL A 17 2.96 4.30 -0.79
CA VAL A 17 4.30 4.46 -1.37
C VAL A 17 4.83 5.88 -1.13
N LYS A 18 4.02 6.92 -1.31
CA LYS A 18 4.47 8.30 -1.03
C LYS A 18 4.80 8.51 0.44
N LEU A 19 3.98 7.96 1.33
CA LEU A 19 4.27 7.89 2.78
C LEU A 19 5.51 7.04 3.09
N SER A 20 6.05 6.30 2.10
CA SER A 20 7.29 5.55 2.19
C SER A 20 8.54 6.21 1.65
N MET A 21 8.40 7.27 0.86
CA MET A 21 9.52 7.91 0.19
C MET A 21 10.32 8.86 1.10
N ASP A 22 9.68 9.52 2.07
CA ASP A 22 10.38 10.39 3.05
C ASP A 22 11.27 9.60 4.05
N ARG A 23 11.29 8.27 3.95
CA ARG A 23 11.95 7.36 4.89
C ARG A 23 13.46 7.20 4.70
N LYS A 24 14.04 7.68 3.59
CA LYS A 24 15.49 7.46 3.35
C LYS A 24 16.41 8.26 4.29
N VAL A 25 15.88 9.21 5.08
CA VAL A 25 16.68 10.13 5.89
C VAL A 25 16.39 10.03 7.40
N VAL A 26 15.26 9.45 7.83
CA VAL A 26 14.85 9.52 9.25
C VAL A 26 14.25 8.20 9.75
N LEU A 27 15.00 7.54 10.65
CA LEU A 27 14.59 6.45 11.56
C LEU A 27 13.93 5.20 10.92
N PRO A 28 14.71 4.18 10.53
CA PRO A 28 14.22 3.00 9.81
C PRO A 28 13.23 2.09 10.57
N HIS A 29 13.07 2.25 11.90
CA HIS A 29 12.25 1.38 12.75
C HIS A 29 11.13 2.11 13.49
N HIS A 30 10.60 3.19 12.93
CA HIS A 30 9.42 3.83 13.50
C HIS A 30 8.18 2.93 13.30
N LYS A 31 7.39 2.66 14.36
CA LYS A 31 6.18 1.82 14.31
C LYS A 31 5.19 2.23 13.20
N THR A 32 5.14 3.52 12.88
CA THR A 32 4.32 4.04 11.77
C THR A 32 4.78 3.51 10.41
N PHE A 33 6.07 3.27 10.22
CA PHE A 33 6.61 2.73 8.96
C PHE A 33 6.35 1.24 8.81
N GLU A 34 6.47 0.47 9.90
CA GLU A 34 6.06 -0.93 9.93
C GLU A 34 4.58 -1.07 9.55
N LEU A 35 3.73 -0.23 10.16
CA LEU A 35 2.31 -0.19 9.83
C LEU A 35 2.06 0.14 8.35
N VAL A 36 2.80 1.09 7.76
CA VAL A 36 2.61 1.39 6.32
C VAL A 36 3.04 0.22 5.44
N GLU A 37 4.11 -0.50 5.77
CA GLU A 37 4.50 -1.70 5.00
C GLU A 37 3.48 -2.84 5.14
N GLU A 38 2.93 -3.05 6.33
CA GLU A 38 1.81 -3.99 6.55
C GLU A 38 0.59 -3.62 5.70
N MET A 39 0.22 -2.33 5.68
CA MET A 39 -0.89 -1.85 4.85
C MET A 39 -0.61 -2.02 3.35
N ARG A 40 0.63 -1.81 2.89
CA ARG A 40 1.01 -2.05 1.48
C ARG A 40 0.87 -3.52 1.12
N ALA A 41 1.33 -4.42 1.98
CA ALA A 41 1.20 -5.86 1.76
C ALA A 41 -0.29 -6.29 1.68
N ALA A 42 -1.14 -5.76 2.55
CA ALA A 42 -2.57 -6.05 2.54
C ALA A 42 -3.26 -5.55 1.25
N VAL A 43 -2.93 -4.34 0.78
CA VAL A 43 -3.48 -3.79 -0.48
C VAL A 43 -3.01 -4.61 -1.69
N ASN A 44 -1.74 -5.01 -1.74
CA ASN A 44 -1.21 -5.85 -2.81
C ASN A 44 -1.94 -7.19 -2.88
N LYS A 45 -2.12 -7.86 -1.74
CA LYS A 45 -2.88 -9.12 -1.68
C LYS A 45 -4.33 -8.93 -2.13
N SER A 46 -4.93 -7.79 -1.80
CA SER A 46 -6.29 -7.46 -2.23
C SER A 46 -6.39 -7.21 -3.74
N LEU A 47 -5.38 -6.55 -4.33
CA LEU A 47 -5.25 -6.38 -5.77
C LEU A 47 -5.06 -7.72 -6.49
N GLU A 48 -4.21 -8.62 -5.96
CA GLU A 48 -4.03 -9.96 -6.53
C GLU A 48 -5.33 -10.77 -6.51
N ILE A 49 -6.09 -10.75 -5.40
CA ILE A 49 -7.41 -11.38 -5.33
C ILE A 49 -8.36 -10.74 -6.35
N ALA A 50 -8.25 -9.43 -6.53
CA ALA A 50 -9.12 -8.68 -7.42
C ALA A 50 -8.84 -8.85 -8.91
N GLU A 51 -7.58 -9.09 -9.27
CA GLU A 51 -7.17 -9.27 -10.66
C GLU A 51 -7.25 -10.76 -11.09
N ASN A 52 -7.19 -11.70 -10.14
CA ASN A 52 -7.31 -13.15 -10.39
C ASN A 52 -8.71 -13.73 -10.14
N GLY A 53 -9.69 -12.91 -9.74
CA GLY A 53 -11.06 -13.30 -9.38
C GLY A 53 -12.14 -12.93 -10.41
#